data_AF-A0A452GY92-F1
#
_entry.id   AF-A0A452GY92-F1
#
_cell.length_a   1.000
_cell.length_b   1.000
_cell.length_c   1.000
_cell.angle_alpha   90.00
_cell.angle_beta   90.00
_cell.angle_gamma   90.00
#
_symmetry.space_group_name_H-M   'P 1'
#
loop_
_entity.id
_entity.type
_entity.pdbx_description
1 polymer ?
#
loop_
_entity_poly.entity_id
_entity_poly.type
_entity_poly.pdbx_seq_one_letter_code
_entity_poly.pdbx_strand_id
1 'polypeptide(L)'
;MFGFLCTHLQYATNRGNLRSAITIFPQRMPGRGDFRIWNSQLIRYAGYPQPDGSVLGDPANVDITELCIQHGWTPGHGRFDVLPLLLQAPDEAPELFLLPPELVLEVPIQHPTLAWFGELGLRWHALPAVANMLLEIGGLQFPAAPFNGWYVGSEIGMRNFCDSNRYNLLQEVALHMGLDTGKTSSLWKDKAAVEINVAVLHSFQVAKVTIVDHHVATESFVKHMDNELQTRGGCPADWVWIVPPISGSLTPVFHQEMVNYLLSPCFRYQPDAWKVYTSKGTSITRKKTFKEVANAVKFSAKLMVHVMARRVKATILYATETGKSRTYAWNLGELFRRAFDPKVLCMDEYDIVSLEHETLVLVVTSTFGNGDPPESGESFAKALMEMSCPYVTWAHCASPPRSYKVRFNSVSQSDGLVASWKKKRKESSNTDSAGALGTLRFSVFGLGSRAYPHFCAFAPVKVL
;
A
#
# COMPACT_ATOMS: atom_id res chain seq x y z
N MET A 1 10.56 -18.26 -7.83
CA MET A 1 9.19 -18.03 -7.33
C MET A 1 9.03 -16.68 -6.65
N PHE A 2 9.81 -16.40 -5.59
CA PHE A 2 9.68 -15.19 -4.75
C PHE A 2 9.55 -13.86 -5.52
N GLY A 3 10.42 -13.56 -6.49
CA GLY A 3 10.33 -12.31 -7.26
C GLY A 3 9.02 -12.12 -8.03
N PHE A 4 8.41 -13.21 -8.53
CA PHE A 4 7.09 -13.16 -9.17
C PHE A 4 5.99 -12.85 -8.14
N LEU A 5 6.11 -13.40 -6.92
CA LEU A 5 5.17 -13.11 -5.82
C LEU A 5 5.28 -11.66 -5.34
N CYS A 6 6.50 -11.11 -5.23
CA CYS A 6 6.68 -9.69 -4.94
C CYS A 6 6.03 -8.79 -6.01
N THR A 7 6.19 -9.17 -7.28
CA THR A 7 5.56 -8.46 -8.41
C THR A 7 4.03 -8.55 -8.34
N HIS A 8 3.49 -9.73 -8.01
CA HIS A 8 2.07 -9.93 -7.77
C HIS A 8 1.56 -9.03 -6.64
N LEU A 9 2.21 -9.04 -5.47
CA LEU A 9 1.82 -8.20 -4.33
C LEU A 9 1.86 -6.71 -4.66
N GLN A 10 2.92 -6.25 -5.35
CA GLN A 10 3.02 -4.86 -5.77
C GLN A 10 1.91 -4.46 -6.75
N TYR A 11 1.64 -5.33 -7.73
CA TYR A 11 0.59 -5.11 -8.72
C TYR A 11 -0.79 -5.11 -8.04
N ALA A 12 -1.11 -6.15 -7.27
CA ALA A 12 -2.42 -6.34 -6.69
C ALA A 12 -2.75 -5.28 -5.62
N THR A 13 -1.77 -4.90 -4.79
CA THR A 13 -1.98 -3.91 -3.73
C THR A 13 -2.24 -2.51 -4.28
N ASN A 14 -1.56 -2.09 -5.35
CA ASN A 14 -1.81 -0.83 -6.09
C ASN A 14 -2.16 0.38 -5.19
N ARG A 15 -1.36 0.58 -4.13
CA ARG A 15 -1.50 1.69 -3.16
C ARG A 15 -2.89 1.76 -2.49
N GLY A 16 -3.55 0.61 -2.28
CA GLY A 16 -4.87 0.51 -1.65
C GLY A 16 -6.01 0.34 -2.66
N ASN A 17 -5.83 0.73 -3.93
CA ASN A 17 -6.82 0.47 -4.97
C ASN A 17 -6.65 -0.94 -5.54
N LEU A 18 -7.08 -1.93 -4.76
CA LEU A 18 -6.78 -3.34 -4.97
C LEU A 18 -7.20 -3.83 -6.36
N ARG A 19 -6.37 -4.67 -6.97
CA ARG A 19 -6.63 -5.31 -8.27
C ARG A 19 -6.61 -6.80 -8.12
N SER A 20 -7.62 -7.48 -8.64
CA SER A 20 -7.61 -8.94 -8.74
C SER A 20 -6.52 -9.40 -9.69
N ALA A 21 -5.74 -10.39 -9.28
CA ALA A 21 -4.65 -10.96 -10.07
C ALA A 21 -4.46 -12.45 -9.73
N ILE A 22 -3.79 -13.16 -10.63
CA ILE A 22 -3.31 -14.54 -10.43
C ILE A 22 -1.90 -14.68 -10.98
N THR A 23 -1.05 -15.45 -10.31
CA THR A 23 0.26 -15.84 -10.82
C THR A 23 0.33 -17.36 -10.91
N ILE A 24 0.38 -17.89 -12.12
CA ILE A 24 0.36 -19.34 -12.37
C ILE A 24 1.81 -19.82 -12.56
N PHE A 25 2.30 -20.63 -11.63
CA PHE A 25 3.60 -21.32 -11.76
C PHE A 25 3.47 -22.56 -12.65
N PRO A 26 4.58 -23.19 -13.09
CA PRO A 26 4.52 -24.33 -13.99
C PRO A 26 3.62 -25.46 -13.50
N GLN A 27 2.95 -26.11 -14.45
CA GLN A 27 2.08 -27.26 -14.19
C GLN A 27 2.87 -28.46 -13.61
N ARG A 28 2.14 -29.33 -12.91
CA ARG A 28 2.62 -30.64 -12.45
C ARG A 28 3.06 -31.47 -13.66
N MET A 29 4.21 -32.12 -13.54
CA MET A 29 4.78 -32.99 -14.57
C MET A 29 5.13 -34.37 -13.97
N PRO A 30 4.85 -35.48 -14.68
CA PRO A 30 5.26 -36.81 -14.23
C PRO A 30 6.77 -36.90 -14.00
N GLY A 31 7.18 -37.56 -12.91
CA GLY A 31 8.60 -37.77 -12.58
C GLY A 31 9.35 -36.54 -12.05
N ARG A 32 8.66 -35.42 -11.83
CA ARG A 32 9.23 -34.17 -11.30
C ARG A 32 8.42 -33.70 -10.08
N GLY A 33 9.09 -33.10 -9.10
CA GLY A 33 8.41 -32.48 -7.96
C GLY A 33 7.51 -31.30 -8.35
N ASP A 34 6.60 -30.91 -7.47
CA ASP A 34 5.71 -29.77 -7.71
C ASP A 34 6.32 -28.43 -7.28
N PHE A 35 5.94 -27.36 -7.98
CA PHE A 35 5.97 -26.02 -7.40
C PHE A 35 4.86 -25.90 -6.34
N ARG A 36 5.20 -25.50 -5.11
CA ARG A 36 4.23 -25.30 -4.03
C ARG A 36 4.56 -24.05 -3.22
N ILE A 37 3.50 -23.35 -2.79
CA ILE A 37 3.59 -22.34 -1.73
C ILE A 37 2.98 -22.99 -0.50
N TRP A 38 3.75 -23.11 0.58
CA TRP A 38 3.29 -23.79 1.79
C TRP A 38 2.29 -22.93 2.56
N ASN A 39 2.47 -21.61 2.54
CA ASN A 39 1.54 -20.68 3.15
C ASN A 39 0.13 -20.80 2.56
N SER A 40 -0.91 -20.71 3.40
CA SER A 40 -2.30 -20.71 2.96
C SER A 40 -2.67 -19.46 2.17
N GLN A 41 -2.12 -18.32 2.56
CA GLN A 41 -2.22 -17.04 1.86
C GLN A 41 -0.84 -16.38 1.78
N LEU A 42 -0.63 -15.47 0.81
CA LEU A 42 0.65 -14.79 0.65
C LEU A 42 0.99 -13.89 1.84
N ILE A 43 -0.01 -13.28 2.48
CA ILE A 43 0.17 -12.47 3.69
C ILE A 43 -0.71 -13.06 4.77
N ARG A 44 -0.10 -13.41 5.91
CA ARG A 44 -0.74 -13.90 7.13
C ARG A 44 0.10 -13.49 8.33
N TYR A 45 -0.53 -13.38 9.49
CA TYR A 45 0.17 -13.16 10.76
C TYR A 45 0.54 -14.47 11.44
N ALA A 46 1.66 -14.49 12.15
CA ALA A 46 2.10 -15.66 12.90
C ALA A 46 1.25 -15.92 14.15
N GLY A 47 1.33 -17.15 14.67
CA GLY A 47 0.69 -17.57 15.92
C GLY A 47 1.69 -18.30 16.81
N TYR A 48 1.85 -17.84 18.05
CA TYR A 48 2.84 -18.33 19.00
C TYR A 48 2.14 -18.91 20.24
N PRO A 49 2.19 -20.24 20.46
CA PRO A 49 1.66 -20.83 21.68
C PRO A 49 2.43 -20.30 22.90
N GLN A 50 1.69 -19.99 23.96
CA GLN A 50 2.21 -19.45 25.21
C GLN A 50 2.24 -20.55 26.29
N PRO A 51 3.09 -20.40 27.33
CA PRO A 51 3.17 -21.39 28.42
C PRO A 51 1.86 -21.60 29.20
N ASP A 52 0.97 -20.62 29.20
CA ASP A 52 -0.35 -20.67 29.87
C ASP A 52 -1.45 -21.32 29.01
N GLY A 53 -1.11 -21.81 27.81
CA GLY A 53 -2.04 -22.42 26.87
C GLY A 53 -2.76 -21.41 25.95
N SER A 54 -2.54 -20.11 26.13
CA SER A 54 -3.02 -19.10 25.18
C SER A 54 -2.14 -19.07 23.92
N VAL A 55 -2.57 -18.34 22.90
CA VAL A 55 -1.78 -18.11 21.69
C VAL A 55 -1.68 -16.62 21.42
N LEU A 56 -0.45 -16.12 21.28
CA LEU A 56 -0.17 -14.77 20.85
C LEU A 56 -0.19 -14.70 19.31
N GLY A 57 -0.92 -13.74 18.74
CA GLY A 57 -1.07 -13.61 17.29
C GLY A 57 -2.28 -14.37 16.75
N ASP A 58 -2.13 -15.07 15.63
CA ASP A 58 -3.22 -15.79 14.96
C ASP A 58 -3.14 -17.32 15.23
N PRO A 59 -4.05 -17.89 16.05
CA PRO A 59 -4.03 -19.32 16.36
C PRO A 59 -4.17 -20.25 15.16
N ALA A 60 -4.79 -19.80 14.07
CA ALA A 60 -4.92 -20.62 12.87
C ALA A 60 -3.59 -20.86 12.15
N ASN A 61 -2.53 -20.12 12.49
CA ASN A 61 -1.23 -20.20 11.82
C ASN A 61 -0.12 -20.76 12.72
N VAL A 62 -0.43 -21.41 13.85
CA VAL A 62 0.58 -21.99 14.74
C VAL A 62 1.47 -23.00 14.01
N ASP A 63 0.88 -23.99 13.32
CA ASP A 63 1.64 -25.03 12.61
C ASP A 63 2.62 -24.45 11.59
N ILE A 64 2.15 -23.51 10.75
CA ILE A 64 3.02 -22.90 9.74
C ILE A 64 4.06 -21.96 10.37
N THR A 65 3.74 -21.33 11.51
CA THR A 65 4.67 -20.51 12.29
C THR A 65 5.83 -21.36 12.79
N GLU A 66 5.54 -22.52 13.37
CA GLU A 66 6.55 -23.47 13.84
C GLU A 66 7.40 -23.99 12.68
N LEU A 67 6.80 -24.33 11.54
CA LEU A 67 7.54 -24.70 10.33
C LEU A 67 8.48 -23.58 9.87
N CYS A 68 8.03 -22.32 9.88
CA CYS A 68 8.91 -21.20 9.54
C CYS A 68 10.11 -21.11 10.50
N ILE A 69 9.89 -21.27 11.81
CA ILE A 69 10.94 -21.25 12.84
C ILE A 69 11.92 -22.41 12.61
N GLN A 70 11.43 -23.62 12.36
CA GLN A 70 12.26 -24.80 12.04
C GLN A 70 13.12 -24.59 10.78
N HIS A 71 12.60 -23.83 9.81
CA HIS A 71 13.33 -23.46 8.59
C HIS A 71 14.25 -22.24 8.74
N GLY A 72 14.45 -21.77 9.97
CA GLY A 72 15.44 -20.75 10.34
C GLY A 72 14.88 -19.33 10.44
N TRP A 73 13.57 -19.15 10.50
CA TRP A 73 12.99 -17.84 10.80
C TRP A 73 13.16 -17.48 12.28
N THR A 74 13.58 -16.24 12.54
CA THR A 74 13.59 -15.65 13.88
C THR A 74 12.39 -14.72 14.01
N PRO A 75 11.35 -15.10 14.78
CA PRO A 75 10.15 -14.29 14.93
C PRO A 75 10.39 -13.04 15.78
N GLY A 76 9.55 -12.02 15.60
CA GLY A 76 9.53 -10.83 16.45
C GLY A 76 8.76 -11.05 17.76
N HIS A 77 7.91 -12.08 17.81
CA HIS A 77 6.98 -12.37 18.89
C HIS A 77 5.94 -11.27 19.12
N GLY A 78 5.48 -10.62 18.04
CA GLY A 78 4.40 -9.65 18.04
C GLY A 78 3.03 -10.23 17.69
N ARG A 79 1.96 -9.52 18.06
CA ARG A 79 0.55 -9.89 17.76
C ARG A 79 0.22 -9.91 16.26
N PHE A 80 1.00 -9.21 15.45
CA PHE A 80 0.80 -9.02 14.01
C PHE A 80 2.11 -9.18 13.24
N ASP A 81 2.89 -10.20 13.58
CA ASP A 81 4.13 -10.52 12.87
C ASP A 81 3.80 -11.19 11.53
N VAL A 82 4.17 -10.55 10.42
CA VAL A 82 3.94 -11.11 9.08
C VAL A 82 4.81 -12.34 8.88
N LEU A 83 4.19 -13.45 8.49
CA LEU A 83 4.89 -14.70 8.20
C LEU A 83 5.78 -14.57 6.95
N PRO A 84 6.97 -15.20 6.95
CA PRO A 84 7.73 -15.39 5.72
C PRO A 84 7.00 -16.37 4.79
N LEU A 85 7.40 -16.37 3.52
CA LEU A 85 6.96 -17.35 2.54
C LEU A 85 7.87 -18.58 2.57
N LEU A 86 7.27 -19.76 2.68
CA LEU A 86 7.91 -21.06 2.46
C LEU A 86 7.58 -21.53 1.03
N LEU A 87 8.59 -21.47 0.16
CA LEU A 87 8.44 -21.71 -1.27
C LEU A 87 9.20 -22.96 -1.67
N GLN A 88 8.51 -23.89 -2.31
CA GLN A 88 9.07 -25.14 -2.81
C GLN A 88 9.13 -25.11 -4.33
N ALA A 89 10.34 -25.25 -4.86
CA ALA A 89 10.57 -25.58 -6.26
C ALA A 89 10.66 -27.12 -6.43
N PRO A 90 10.49 -27.63 -7.67
CA PRO A 90 10.57 -29.05 -7.93
C PRO A 90 11.88 -29.68 -7.45
N ASP A 91 11.76 -30.80 -6.75
CA ASP A 91 12.89 -31.62 -6.30
C ASP A 91 13.86 -30.93 -5.31
N GLU A 92 13.50 -29.74 -4.82
CA GLU A 92 14.24 -28.95 -3.84
C GLU A 92 13.49 -28.88 -2.50
N ALA A 93 14.23 -28.68 -1.41
CA ALA A 93 13.64 -28.40 -0.11
C ALA A 93 12.99 -27.01 -0.11
N PRO A 94 11.91 -26.78 0.66
CA PRO A 94 11.29 -25.46 0.73
C PRO A 94 12.28 -24.43 1.33
N GLU A 95 12.37 -23.29 0.66
CA GLU A 95 13.18 -22.16 1.08
C GLU A 95 12.32 -21.05 1.69
N LEU A 96 12.89 -20.36 2.67
CA LEU A 96 12.21 -19.33 3.45
C LEU A 96 12.59 -17.94 2.95
N PHE A 97 11.59 -17.12 2.64
CA PHE A 97 11.77 -15.76 2.14
C PHE A 97 10.95 -14.76 2.96
N LEU A 98 11.63 -13.76 3.53
CA LEU A 98 10.96 -12.66 4.23
C LEU A 98 10.29 -11.73 3.21
N LEU A 99 9.02 -11.39 3.44
CA LEU A 99 8.34 -10.39 2.64
C LEU A 99 8.90 -8.99 2.92
N PRO A 100 9.19 -8.20 1.87
CA PRO A 100 9.52 -6.79 2.02
C PRO A 100 8.38 -6.04 2.73
N PRO A 101 8.62 -5.37 3.87
CA PRO A 101 7.56 -4.68 4.62
C PRO A 101 6.80 -3.65 3.77
N GLU A 102 7.46 -3.00 2.82
CA GLU A 102 6.83 -2.01 1.93
C GLU A 102 5.85 -2.60 0.92
N LEU A 103 5.85 -3.92 0.73
CA LEU A 103 4.87 -4.63 -0.09
C LEU A 103 3.64 -5.08 0.71
N VAL A 104 3.69 -4.98 2.03
CA VAL A 104 2.60 -5.37 2.93
C VAL A 104 1.89 -4.10 3.40
N LEU A 105 0.79 -3.77 2.72
CA LEU A 105 -0.09 -2.70 3.16
C LEU A 105 -0.97 -3.20 4.31
N GLU A 106 -0.88 -2.56 5.47
CA GLU A 106 -1.73 -2.82 6.63
C GLU A 106 -2.66 -1.64 6.90
N VAL A 107 -3.85 -1.92 7.41
CA VAL A 107 -4.84 -0.95 7.84
C VAL A 107 -4.99 -1.03 9.36
N PRO A 108 -4.58 0.00 10.12
CA PRO A 108 -4.90 0.13 11.54
C PRO A 108 -6.41 0.23 11.72
N ILE A 109 -6.98 -0.48 12.69
CA ILE A 109 -8.42 -0.51 12.92
C ILE A 109 -8.82 0.51 13.98
N GLN A 110 -9.76 1.37 13.62
CA GLN A 110 -10.33 2.44 14.42
C GLN A 110 -11.85 2.52 14.22
N HIS A 111 -12.57 2.96 15.25
CA HIS A 111 -14.02 3.12 15.18
C HIS A 111 -14.42 4.58 14.91
N PRO A 112 -15.48 4.85 14.12
CA PRO A 112 -15.94 6.22 13.87
C PRO A 112 -16.46 6.95 15.13
N THR A 113 -17.00 6.20 16.10
CA THR A 113 -17.65 6.77 17.29
C THR A 113 -17.06 6.30 18.63
N LEU A 114 -16.34 5.18 18.65
CA LEU A 114 -15.80 4.55 19.86
C LEU A 114 -14.30 4.83 19.91
N ALA A 115 -13.91 5.97 20.48
CA ALA A 115 -12.52 6.45 20.44
C ALA A 115 -11.50 5.43 21.01
N TRP A 116 -11.87 4.70 22.06
CA TRP A 116 -11.04 3.67 22.70
C TRP A 116 -10.70 2.50 21.76
N PHE A 117 -11.42 2.30 20.66
CA PHE A 117 -11.18 1.16 19.76
C PHE A 117 -9.78 1.20 19.15
N GLY A 118 -9.24 2.40 18.87
CA GLY A 118 -7.87 2.56 18.37
C GLY A 118 -6.79 2.14 19.39
N GLU A 119 -7.12 2.14 20.69
CA GLU A 119 -6.21 1.76 21.76
C GLU A 119 -5.99 0.24 21.81
N LEU A 120 -6.88 -0.56 21.20
CA LEU A 120 -6.71 -2.01 21.06
C LEU A 120 -5.51 -2.41 20.18
N GLY A 121 -4.95 -1.45 19.42
CA GLY A 121 -3.78 -1.66 18.57
C GLY A 121 -4.00 -2.68 17.45
N LEU A 122 -5.25 -2.86 17.01
CA LEU A 122 -5.62 -3.81 15.98
C LEU A 122 -5.21 -3.30 14.60
N ARG A 123 -4.83 -4.23 13.72
CA ARG A 123 -4.55 -3.98 12.31
C ARG A 123 -4.83 -5.23 11.50
N TRP A 124 -5.03 -5.04 10.19
CA TRP A 124 -5.12 -6.15 9.25
C TRP A 124 -4.46 -5.81 7.92
N HIS A 125 -3.85 -6.80 7.26
CA HIS A 125 -3.29 -6.61 5.94
C HIS A 125 -4.39 -6.40 4.89
N ALA A 126 -4.15 -5.52 3.93
CA ALA A 126 -5.16 -5.10 2.94
C ALA A 126 -5.49 -6.17 1.90
N LEU A 127 -4.54 -7.06 1.56
CA LEU A 127 -4.64 -7.93 0.40
C LEU A 127 -4.95 -9.39 0.78
N PRO A 128 -6.16 -9.92 0.49
CA PRO A 128 -6.46 -11.33 0.64
C PRO A 128 -5.96 -12.12 -0.58
N ALA A 129 -4.82 -12.78 -0.45
CA ALA A 129 -4.21 -13.55 -1.54
C ALA A 129 -4.08 -15.03 -1.18
N VAL A 130 -5.03 -15.86 -1.62
CA VAL A 130 -5.01 -17.32 -1.43
C VAL A 130 -3.82 -17.91 -2.20
N ALA A 131 -3.06 -18.81 -1.56
CA ALA A 131 -1.79 -19.30 -2.12
C ALA A 131 -1.65 -20.83 -2.18
N ASN A 132 -2.50 -21.59 -1.49
CA ASN A 132 -2.37 -23.04 -1.37
C ASN A 132 -3.38 -23.86 -2.19
N MET A 133 -4.18 -23.24 -3.07
CA MET A 133 -5.09 -23.98 -3.95
C MET A 133 -4.39 -24.46 -5.23
N LEU A 134 -4.91 -25.53 -5.82
CA LEU A 134 -4.53 -26.08 -7.12
C LEU A 134 -5.49 -25.59 -8.19
N LEU A 135 -4.98 -25.05 -9.29
CA LEU A 135 -5.78 -24.70 -10.47
C LEU A 135 -5.77 -25.87 -11.46
N GLU A 136 -6.94 -26.29 -11.93
CA GLU A 136 -7.11 -27.34 -12.94
C GLU A 136 -7.72 -26.75 -14.21
N ILE A 137 -7.09 -27.02 -15.36
CA ILE A 137 -7.55 -26.58 -16.68
C ILE A 137 -7.33 -27.71 -17.69
N GLY A 138 -8.41 -28.31 -18.19
CA GLY A 138 -8.33 -29.31 -19.26
C GLY A 138 -7.49 -30.54 -18.89
N GLY A 139 -7.54 -30.96 -17.62
CA GLY A 139 -6.74 -32.05 -17.07
C GLY A 139 -5.32 -31.66 -16.64
N LEU A 140 -4.85 -30.46 -17.01
CA LEU A 140 -3.58 -29.92 -16.52
C LEU A 140 -3.76 -29.39 -15.10
N GLN A 141 -2.76 -29.63 -14.25
CA GLN A 141 -2.80 -29.24 -12.84
C GLN A 141 -1.68 -28.25 -12.55
N PHE A 142 -2.00 -27.12 -11.93
CA PHE A 142 -1.09 -26.07 -11.51
C PHE A 142 -1.11 -25.97 -9.98
N PRO A 143 -0.22 -26.69 -9.26
CA PRO A 143 -0.27 -26.79 -7.79
C PRO A 143 0.13 -25.50 -7.05
N ALA A 144 0.70 -24.52 -7.75
CA ALA A 144 0.97 -23.19 -7.21
C ALA A 144 0.40 -22.13 -8.15
N ALA A 145 -0.77 -21.61 -7.81
CA ALA A 145 -1.46 -20.57 -8.57
C ALA A 145 -2.07 -19.52 -7.63
N PRO A 146 -1.27 -18.78 -6.84
CA PRO A 146 -1.80 -17.78 -5.92
C PRO A 146 -2.60 -16.71 -6.64
N PHE A 147 -3.74 -16.35 -6.06
CA PHE A 147 -4.67 -15.36 -6.59
C PHE A 147 -5.24 -14.48 -5.48
N ASN A 148 -5.67 -13.29 -5.85
CA ASN A 148 -6.29 -12.35 -4.92
C ASN A 148 -7.52 -11.67 -5.53
N GLY A 149 -8.36 -11.16 -4.65
CA GLY A 149 -9.34 -10.13 -4.93
C GLY A 149 -9.17 -8.98 -3.92
N TRP A 150 -10.28 -8.59 -3.30
CA TRP A 150 -10.32 -7.68 -2.15
C TRP A 150 -11.28 -8.26 -1.11
N TYR A 151 -11.18 -7.76 0.12
CA TYR A 151 -11.97 -8.27 1.24
C TYR A 151 -13.45 -7.91 1.13
N VAL A 152 -14.30 -8.84 1.55
CA VAL A 152 -15.60 -8.53 2.15
C VAL A 152 -15.38 -8.29 3.65
N GLY A 153 -15.90 -7.20 4.20
CA GLY A 153 -15.59 -6.76 5.57
C GLY A 153 -15.80 -7.82 6.65
N SER A 154 -16.80 -8.69 6.49
CA SER A 154 -17.09 -9.79 7.42
C SER A 154 -16.01 -10.86 7.49
N GLU A 155 -15.15 -10.99 6.47
CA GLU A 155 -13.98 -11.89 6.56
C GLU A 155 -13.03 -11.46 7.68
N ILE A 156 -12.82 -10.15 7.82
CA ILE A 156 -11.97 -9.60 8.88
C ILE A 156 -12.78 -9.47 10.17
N GLY A 157 -13.88 -8.73 10.12
CA GLY A 157 -14.65 -8.34 11.30
C GLY A 157 -15.27 -9.53 12.02
N MET A 158 -15.81 -10.50 11.29
CA MET A 158 -16.35 -11.72 11.90
C MET A 158 -15.29 -12.80 12.03
N ARG A 159 -14.74 -13.28 10.91
CA ARG A 159 -13.95 -14.51 10.95
C ARG A 159 -12.59 -14.31 11.58
N ASN A 160 -11.85 -13.27 11.21
CA ASN A 160 -10.51 -13.06 11.76
C ASN A 160 -10.55 -12.54 13.20
N PHE A 161 -11.43 -11.60 13.51
CA PHE A 161 -11.49 -10.95 14.82
C PHE A 161 -12.43 -11.63 15.82
N CYS A 162 -13.57 -12.17 15.41
CA CYS A 162 -14.56 -12.70 16.35
C CYS A 162 -14.51 -14.23 16.55
N ASP A 163 -14.02 -15.02 15.59
CA ASP A 163 -13.97 -16.48 15.77
C ASP A 163 -13.11 -16.84 17.01
N SER A 164 -13.60 -17.78 17.81
CA SER A 164 -12.97 -18.17 19.08
C SER A 164 -11.65 -18.89 18.90
N ASN A 165 -11.43 -19.51 17.74
CA ASN A 165 -10.16 -20.12 17.33
C ASN A 165 -9.27 -19.16 16.53
N ARG A 166 -9.57 -17.86 16.54
CA ARG A 166 -8.80 -16.79 15.89
C ARG A 166 -8.44 -15.73 16.94
N TYR A 167 -8.58 -14.44 16.65
CA TYR A 167 -8.22 -13.38 17.60
C TYR A 167 -9.21 -13.23 18.77
N ASN A 168 -10.40 -13.82 18.68
CA ASN A 168 -11.38 -13.94 19.76
C ASN A 168 -11.69 -12.64 20.54
N LEU A 169 -11.95 -11.54 19.82
CA LEU A 169 -12.05 -10.18 20.38
C LEU A 169 -13.43 -9.81 20.93
N LEU A 170 -14.45 -10.65 20.73
CA LEU A 170 -15.84 -10.31 21.05
C LEU A 170 -16.02 -9.88 22.50
N GLN A 171 -15.43 -10.61 23.44
CA GLN A 171 -15.62 -10.33 24.87
C GLN A 171 -14.92 -9.03 25.30
N GLU A 172 -13.69 -8.81 24.85
CA GLU A 172 -12.93 -7.58 25.14
C GLU A 172 -13.68 -6.34 24.64
N VAL A 173 -14.14 -6.37 23.39
CA VAL A 173 -14.92 -5.27 22.79
C VAL A 173 -16.23 -5.04 23.55
N ALA A 174 -16.95 -6.10 23.90
CA ALA A 174 -18.21 -5.97 24.64
C ALA A 174 -18.04 -5.34 26.03
N LEU A 175 -16.95 -5.67 26.73
CA LEU A 175 -16.62 -5.08 28.02
C LEU A 175 -16.30 -3.58 27.88
N HIS A 176 -15.52 -3.19 26.88
CA HIS A 176 -15.25 -1.77 26.59
C HIS A 176 -16.50 -0.98 26.18
N MET A 177 -17.50 -1.65 25.58
CA MET A 177 -18.81 -1.07 25.28
C MET A 177 -19.73 -0.98 26.51
N GLY A 178 -19.34 -1.54 27.67
CA GLY A 178 -20.18 -1.58 28.87
C GLY A 178 -21.39 -2.52 28.75
N LEU A 179 -21.30 -3.56 27.92
CA LEU A 179 -22.38 -4.55 27.74
C LEU A 179 -22.35 -5.62 28.84
N ASP A 180 -23.53 -6.12 29.21
CA ASP A 180 -23.65 -7.29 30.11
C ASP A 180 -23.23 -8.57 29.38
N THR A 181 -21.98 -9.00 29.58
CA THR A 181 -21.43 -10.24 29.02
C THR A 181 -21.83 -11.51 29.79
N GLY A 182 -22.52 -11.37 30.93
CA GLY A 182 -22.87 -12.50 31.80
C GLY A 182 -24.06 -13.31 31.30
N LYS A 183 -24.91 -12.74 30.44
CA LYS A 183 -26.12 -13.39 29.91
C LYS A 183 -26.15 -13.34 28.39
N THR A 184 -26.34 -14.49 27.74
CA THR A 184 -26.43 -14.55 26.27
C THR A 184 -27.65 -13.80 25.72
N SER A 185 -28.76 -13.74 26.48
CA SER A 185 -29.97 -13.03 26.10
C SER A 185 -29.84 -11.50 26.03
N SER A 186 -28.74 -10.91 26.54
CA SER A 186 -28.46 -9.48 26.35
C SER A 186 -28.03 -9.14 24.92
N LEU A 187 -27.75 -10.17 24.10
CA LEU A 187 -27.24 -10.09 22.73
C LEU A 187 -25.93 -9.30 22.63
N TRP A 188 -25.10 -9.39 23.66
CA TRP A 188 -23.83 -8.65 23.71
C TRP A 188 -22.87 -9.06 22.59
N LYS A 189 -22.88 -10.34 22.19
CA LYS A 189 -22.05 -10.85 21.08
C LYS A 189 -22.45 -10.20 19.76
N ASP A 190 -23.73 -10.14 19.48
CA ASP A 190 -24.29 -9.55 18.26
C ASP A 190 -23.95 -8.06 18.18
N LYS A 191 -24.14 -7.32 19.28
CA LYS A 191 -23.81 -5.89 19.37
C LYS A 191 -22.32 -5.63 19.15
N ALA A 192 -21.45 -6.37 19.85
CA ALA A 192 -20.00 -6.22 19.70
C ALA A 192 -19.53 -6.60 18.29
N ALA A 193 -20.07 -7.68 17.71
CA ALA A 193 -19.75 -8.12 16.37
C ALA A 193 -20.08 -7.06 15.31
N VAL A 194 -21.23 -6.39 15.43
CA VAL A 194 -21.62 -5.29 14.54
C VAL A 194 -20.61 -4.14 14.62
N GLU A 195 -20.27 -3.65 15.81
CA GLU A 195 -19.32 -2.55 15.97
C GLU A 195 -17.90 -2.91 15.47
N ILE A 196 -17.46 -4.16 15.62
CA ILE A 196 -16.18 -4.62 15.04
C ILE A 196 -16.21 -4.53 13.51
N ASN A 197 -17.32 -4.92 12.87
CA ASN A 197 -17.46 -4.82 11.41
C ASN A 197 -17.53 -3.36 10.95
N VAL A 198 -18.21 -2.50 11.71
CA VAL A 198 -18.22 -1.04 11.47
C VAL A 198 -16.79 -0.49 11.55
N ALA A 199 -16.01 -0.86 12.57
CA ALA A 199 -14.61 -0.46 12.72
C ALA A 199 -13.78 -0.84 11.48
N VAL A 200 -13.91 -2.09 11.01
CA VAL A 200 -13.16 -2.60 9.85
C VAL A 200 -13.50 -1.80 8.59
N LEU A 201 -14.79 -1.66 8.25
CA LEU A 201 -15.21 -0.96 7.05
C LEU A 201 -14.78 0.51 7.09
N HIS A 202 -15.03 1.19 8.21
CA HIS A 202 -14.62 2.58 8.41
C HIS A 202 -13.11 2.77 8.24
N SER A 203 -12.30 1.88 8.83
CA SER A 203 -10.84 1.98 8.79
C SER A 203 -10.29 1.83 7.37
N PHE A 204 -10.80 0.86 6.61
CA PHE A 204 -10.42 0.66 5.22
C PHE A 204 -10.84 1.84 4.33
N GLN A 205 -12.05 2.39 4.55
CA GLN A 205 -12.53 3.57 3.83
C GLN A 205 -11.67 4.81 4.11
N VAL A 206 -11.35 5.09 5.38
CA VAL A 206 -10.47 6.20 5.77
C VAL A 206 -9.07 6.03 5.19
N ALA A 207 -8.53 4.81 5.19
CA ALA A 207 -7.25 4.47 4.59
C ALA A 207 -7.27 4.46 3.05
N LYS A 208 -8.44 4.64 2.42
CA LYS A 208 -8.67 4.55 0.96
C LYS A 208 -8.21 3.21 0.38
N VAL A 209 -8.50 2.14 1.10
CA VAL A 209 -8.23 0.76 0.69
C VAL A 209 -9.53 0.09 0.26
N THR A 210 -9.52 -0.57 -0.90
CA THR A 210 -10.69 -1.27 -1.44
C THR A 210 -11.19 -2.33 -0.46
N ILE A 211 -12.46 -2.22 -0.09
CA ILE A 211 -13.21 -3.19 0.70
C ILE A 211 -14.67 -3.11 0.27
N VAL A 212 -15.43 -4.19 0.44
CA VAL A 212 -16.89 -4.20 0.22
C VAL A 212 -17.59 -4.71 1.46
N ASP A 213 -18.76 -4.16 1.80
CA ASP A 213 -19.60 -4.73 2.84
C ASP A 213 -20.39 -5.94 2.31
N HIS A 214 -20.90 -6.75 3.23
CA HIS A 214 -21.56 -8.01 2.87
C HIS A 214 -22.95 -7.81 2.25
N HIS A 215 -23.64 -6.68 2.47
CA HIS A 215 -24.91 -6.41 1.81
C HIS A 215 -24.68 -6.08 0.33
N VAL A 216 -23.76 -5.17 0.02
CA VAL A 216 -23.41 -4.83 -1.37
C VAL A 216 -22.82 -6.04 -2.11
N ALA A 217 -21.96 -6.82 -1.45
CA ALA A 217 -21.37 -8.02 -2.06
C ALA A 217 -22.44 -9.04 -2.47
N THR A 218 -23.44 -9.28 -1.62
CA THR A 218 -24.51 -10.26 -1.87
C THR A 218 -25.52 -9.76 -2.90
N GLU A 219 -25.86 -8.47 -2.92
CA GLU A 219 -26.67 -7.89 -4.00
C GLU A 219 -25.96 -7.99 -5.37
N SER A 220 -24.65 -7.74 -5.40
CA SER A 220 -23.86 -7.91 -6.61
C SER A 220 -23.81 -9.37 -7.06
N PHE A 221 -23.76 -10.32 -6.13
CA PHE A 221 -23.76 -11.75 -6.44
C PHE A 221 -25.07 -12.20 -7.08
N VAL A 222 -26.22 -11.72 -6.60
CA VAL A 222 -27.54 -12.06 -7.20
C VAL A 222 -27.60 -11.58 -8.66
N LYS A 223 -27.15 -10.35 -8.94
CA LYS A 223 -27.06 -9.84 -10.32
C LYS A 223 -26.13 -10.69 -11.20
N HIS A 224 -25.02 -11.18 -10.65
CA HIS A 224 -24.13 -12.09 -11.36
C HIS A 224 -24.82 -13.42 -11.66
N MET A 225 -25.50 -14.01 -10.68
CA MET A 225 -26.23 -15.26 -10.84
C MET A 225 -27.34 -15.16 -11.91
N ASP A 226 -28.11 -14.06 -11.93
CA ASP A 226 -29.12 -13.80 -12.96
C ASP A 226 -28.50 -13.75 -14.36
N ASN A 227 -27.38 -13.04 -14.51
CA ASN A 227 -26.67 -12.94 -15.79
C ASN A 227 -26.14 -14.31 -16.25
N GLU A 228 -25.61 -15.12 -15.35
CA GLU A 228 -25.09 -16.46 -15.69
C GLU A 228 -26.22 -17.44 -16.05
N LEU A 229 -27.38 -17.34 -15.39
CA LEU A 229 -28.58 -18.09 -15.76
C LEU A 229 -29.06 -17.72 -17.18
N GLN A 230 -29.11 -16.43 -17.50
CA GLN A 230 -29.49 -15.97 -18.84
C GLN A 230 -28.47 -16.34 -19.91
N THR A 231 -27.18 -16.26 -19.60
CA THR A 231 -26.10 -16.45 -20.57
C THR A 231 -25.83 -17.93 -20.87
N ARG A 232 -25.86 -18.79 -19.84
CA ARG A 232 -25.43 -20.19 -19.95
C ARG A 232 -26.33 -21.19 -19.22
N GLY A 233 -27.47 -20.77 -18.66
CA GLY A 233 -28.44 -21.65 -18.04
C GLY A 233 -28.10 -22.16 -16.64
N GLY A 234 -27.07 -21.62 -15.98
CA GLY A 234 -26.65 -22.10 -14.65
C GLY A 234 -25.51 -21.32 -14.00
N CYS A 235 -25.55 -21.26 -12.67
CA CYS A 235 -24.49 -20.71 -11.83
C CYS A 235 -24.18 -21.67 -10.66
N PRO A 236 -23.04 -22.38 -10.65
CA PRO A 236 -22.67 -23.21 -9.51
C PRO A 236 -22.44 -22.31 -8.29
N ALA A 237 -23.14 -22.59 -7.19
CA ALA A 237 -23.03 -21.78 -5.98
C ALA A 237 -23.17 -22.65 -4.72
N ASP A 238 -22.27 -22.44 -3.77
CA ASP A 238 -22.30 -23.10 -2.46
C ASP A 238 -22.92 -22.15 -1.43
N TRP A 239 -24.21 -22.36 -1.14
CA TRP A 239 -24.99 -21.51 -0.23
C TRP A 239 -24.32 -21.34 1.14
N VAL A 240 -23.67 -22.40 1.66
CA VAL A 240 -23.02 -22.40 2.98
C VAL A 240 -21.85 -21.40 3.04
N TRP A 241 -21.19 -21.16 1.91
CA TRP A 241 -20.08 -20.20 1.79
C TRP A 241 -20.52 -18.81 1.30
N ILE A 242 -21.58 -18.74 0.50
CA ILE A 242 -22.08 -17.49 -0.07
C ILE A 242 -22.83 -16.64 0.96
N VAL A 243 -23.60 -17.26 1.86
CA VAL A 243 -24.31 -16.52 2.92
C VAL A 243 -23.28 -15.94 3.91
N PRO A 244 -23.29 -14.62 4.18
CA PRO A 244 -22.33 -14.01 5.09
C PRO A 244 -22.46 -14.53 6.53
N PRO A 245 -21.35 -14.54 7.31
CA PRO A 245 -21.33 -15.06 8.68
C PRO A 245 -22.01 -14.15 9.72
N ILE A 246 -22.57 -13.01 9.28
CA ILE A 246 -23.37 -12.08 10.08
C ILE A 246 -24.53 -11.60 9.21
N SER A 247 -25.67 -11.33 9.83
CA SER A 247 -26.85 -10.78 9.15
C SER A 247 -27.39 -11.63 7.99
N GLY A 248 -27.22 -12.95 8.04
CA GLY A 248 -27.52 -13.87 6.92
C GLY A 248 -28.86 -13.62 6.24
N SER A 249 -29.99 -13.76 6.96
CA SER A 249 -31.34 -13.56 6.40
C SER A 249 -31.69 -12.11 6.04
N LEU A 250 -30.85 -11.14 6.40
CA LEU A 250 -30.95 -9.74 5.97
C LEU A 250 -30.26 -9.51 4.61
N THR A 251 -29.71 -10.55 4.00
CA THR A 251 -29.10 -10.51 2.67
C THR A 251 -29.96 -11.28 1.66
N PRO A 252 -29.97 -10.89 0.38
CA PRO A 252 -30.82 -11.53 -0.62
C PRO A 252 -30.42 -12.99 -0.89
N VAL A 253 -29.14 -13.32 -0.75
CA VAL A 253 -28.62 -14.68 -1.02
C VAL A 253 -29.14 -15.74 -0.06
N PHE A 254 -29.57 -15.37 1.15
CA PHE A 254 -30.17 -16.32 2.09
C PHE A 254 -31.46 -16.93 1.52
N HIS A 255 -32.24 -16.12 0.80
CA HIS A 255 -33.53 -16.51 0.23
C HIS A 255 -33.42 -17.11 -1.18
N GLN A 256 -32.22 -17.17 -1.74
CA GLN A 256 -31.96 -17.69 -3.07
C GLN A 256 -31.60 -19.18 -2.99
N GLU A 257 -32.42 -20.03 -3.61
CA GLU A 257 -32.05 -21.44 -3.81
C GLU A 257 -30.89 -21.55 -4.79
N MET A 258 -29.92 -22.41 -4.47
CA MET A 258 -28.67 -22.56 -5.21
C MET A 258 -28.36 -24.04 -5.44
N VAL A 259 -27.75 -24.35 -6.57
CA VAL A 259 -27.25 -25.71 -6.86
C VAL A 259 -25.72 -25.67 -6.88
N ASN A 260 -25.10 -26.49 -6.05
CA ASN A 260 -23.65 -26.64 -6.02
C ASN A 260 -23.21 -27.81 -6.91
N TYR A 261 -22.37 -27.53 -7.90
CA TYR A 261 -21.81 -28.52 -8.81
C TYR A 261 -20.44 -28.06 -9.31
N LEU A 262 -19.59 -29.01 -9.68
CA LEU A 262 -18.22 -28.74 -10.13
C LEU A 262 -18.16 -28.66 -11.65
N LEU A 263 -17.52 -27.61 -12.16
CA LEU A 263 -17.15 -27.43 -13.56
C LEU A 263 -15.63 -27.54 -13.73
N SER A 264 -15.16 -27.53 -14.97
CA SER A 264 -13.75 -27.33 -15.32
C SER A 264 -13.67 -26.18 -16.35
N PRO A 265 -12.72 -25.25 -16.23
CA PRO A 265 -11.63 -25.18 -15.24
C PRO A 265 -12.10 -24.88 -13.82
N CYS A 266 -11.31 -25.27 -12.80
CA CYS A 266 -11.66 -25.05 -11.38
C CYS A 266 -10.46 -24.89 -10.45
N PHE A 267 -10.68 -24.23 -9.31
CA PHE A 267 -9.77 -24.30 -8.17
C PHE A 267 -10.15 -25.46 -7.25
N ARG A 268 -9.15 -26.22 -6.80
CA ARG A 268 -9.30 -27.34 -5.87
C ARG A 268 -8.42 -27.16 -4.65
N TYR A 269 -8.91 -27.62 -3.51
CA TYR A 269 -8.05 -27.85 -2.37
C TYR A 269 -7.05 -28.97 -2.68
N GLN A 270 -5.91 -28.92 -2.01
CA GLN A 270 -4.86 -29.93 -2.06
C GLN A 270 -4.29 -30.12 -0.64
N PRO A 271 -3.74 -31.30 -0.31
CA PRO A 271 -3.14 -31.53 0.99
C PRO A 271 -2.03 -30.52 1.28
N ASP A 272 -1.89 -30.12 2.55
CA ASP A 272 -0.81 -29.25 2.99
C ASP A 272 0.55 -29.81 2.54
N ALA A 273 1.40 -28.96 1.99
CA ALA A 273 2.61 -29.41 1.32
C ALA A 273 3.55 -30.18 2.28
N TRP A 274 3.66 -29.74 3.53
CA TRP A 274 4.50 -30.42 4.54
C TRP A 274 3.98 -31.80 4.95
N LYS A 275 2.69 -32.10 4.79
CA LYS A 275 2.12 -33.41 5.12
C LYS A 275 2.47 -34.48 4.08
N VAL A 276 2.70 -34.07 2.84
CA VAL A 276 3.03 -34.96 1.71
C VAL A 276 4.49 -34.86 1.26
N TYR A 277 5.24 -33.92 1.83
CA TYR A 277 6.65 -33.71 1.52
C TYR A 277 7.50 -34.85 2.08
N THR A 278 8.14 -35.61 1.18
CA THR A 278 9.14 -36.61 1.55
C THR A 278 10.53 -35.97 1.48
N SER A 279 11.16 -35.78 2.63
CA SER A 279 12.55 -35.31 2.67
C SER A 279 13.43 -36.33 1.94
N LYS A 280 14.10 -35.92 0.86
CA LYS A 280 15.17 -36.71 0.23
C LYS A 280 16.36 -36.74 1.18
N GLY A 281 16.31 -37.60 2.20
CA GLY A 281 17.45 -38.01 3.01
C GLY A 281 18.36 -36.88 3.47
N THR A 282 17.85 -35.90 4.22
CA THR A 282 18.70 -35.12 5.12
C THR A 282 17.88 -34.73 6.34
N SER A 283 18.37 -35.11 7.51
CA SER A 283 17.84 -34.72 8.81
C SER A 283 17.56 -33.21 8.82
N ILE A 284 16.33 -32.85 9.21
CA ILE A 284 15.95 -31.48 9.58
C ILE A 284 16.70 -31.14 10.87
N THR A 285 17.99 -30.83 10.74
CA THR A 285 18.83 -30.11 11.72
C THR A 285 20.08 -29.56 11.02
N ARG A 286 19.94 -28.91 9.85
CA ARG A 286 20.96 -27.93 9.45
C ARG A 286 20.61 -26.61 10.11
N LYS A 287 21.27 -26.29 11.23
CA LYS A 287 21.43 -24.89 11.65
C LYS A 287 21.98 -24.16 10.43
N LYS A 288 21.13 -23.39 9.75
CA LYS A 288 21.56 -22.58 8.61
C LYS A 288 22.69 -21.70 9.10
N THR A 289 23.85 -21.79 8.46
CA THR A 289 25.01 -21.01 8.87
C THR A 289 24.68 -19.52 8.71
N PHE A 290 25.27 -18.65 9.53
CA PHE A 290 25.11 -17.19 9.38
C PHE A 290 25.33 -16.74 7.92
N LYS A 291 26.21 -17.44 7.20
CA LYS A 291 26.48 -17.25 5.78
C LYS A 291 25.28 -17.53 4.86
N GLU A 292 24.48 -18.55 5.13
CA GLU A 292 23.29 -18.88 4.32
C GLU A 292 22.14 -17.89 4.57
N VAL A 293 21.92 -17.51 5.84
CA VAL A 293 20.96 -16.44 6.18
C VAL A 293 21.42 -15.11 5.57
N ALA A 294 22.69 -14.77 5.70
CA ALA A 294 23.27 -13.59 5.07
C ALA A 294 23.16 -13.63 3.54
N ASN A 295 23.29 -14.80 2.92
CA ASN A 295 23.11 -14.96 1.48
C ASN A 295 21.65 -14.80 1.05
N ALA A 296 20.69 -15.34 1.81
CA ALA A 296 19.26 -15.12 1.55
C ALA A 296 18.88 -13.65 1.73
N VAL A 297 19.36 -13.00 2.80
CA VAL A 297 19.19 -11.55 3.02
C VAL A 297 19.86 -10.76 1.90
N LYS A 298 21.08 -11.11 1.48
CA LYS A 298 21.79 -10.46 0.36
C LYS A 298 21.08 -10.68 -0.97
N PHE A 299 20.47 -11.85 -1.19
CA PHE A 299 19.70 -12.15 -2.39
C PHE A 299 18.39 -11.37 -2.41
N SER A 300 17.64 -11.35 -1.31
CA SER A 300 16.45 -10.51 -1.15
C SER A 300 16.76 -9.03 -1.29
N ALA A 301 17.87 -8.56 -0.71
CA ALA A 301 18.36 -7.18 -0.87
C ALA A 301 18.75 -6.88 -2.32
N LYS A 302 19.42 -7.81 -3.02
CA LYS A 302 19.72 -7.67 -4.46
C LYS A 302 18.45 -7.61 -5.31
N LEU A 303 17.45 -8.44 -4.99
CA LEU A 303 16.16 -8.41 -5.67
C LEU A 303 15.43 -7.08 -5.41
N MET A 304 15.44 -6.60 -4.16
CA MET A 304 14.93 -5.28 -3.79
C MET A 304 15.63 -4.18 -4.59
N VAL A 305 16.97 -4.17 -4.66
CA VAL A 305 17.73 -3.20 -5.46
C VAL A 305 17.31 -3.27 -6.93
N HIS A 306 17.10 -4.46 -7.49
CA HIS A 306 16.63 -4.60 -8.87
C HIS A 306 15.20 -4.09 -9.06
N VAL A 307 14.30 -4.31 -8.09
CA VAL A 307 12.92 -3.82 -8.10
C VAL A 307 12.87 -2.29 -7.89
N MET A 308 13.70 -1.74 -7.00
CA MET A 308 13.84 -0.31 -6.78
C MET A 308 14.45 0.39 -8.00
N ALA A 309 15.45 -0.21 -8.66
CA ALA A 309 16.07 0.33 -9.86
C ALA A 309 15.10 0.44 -11.06
N ARG A 310 13.98 -0.30 -11.04
CA ARG A 310 12.90 -0.18 -12.03
C ARG A 310 11.90 0.94 -11.70
N ARG A 311 11.95 1.54 -10.50
CA ARG A 311 11.08 2.65 -10.13
C ARG A 311 11.60 3.94 -10.76
N VAL A 312 10.68 4.84 -11.10
CA VAL A 312 11.02 6.16 -11.63
C VAL A 312 11.65 6.99 -10.51
N LYS A 313 12.80 7.63 -10.79
CA LYS A 313 13.46 8.53 -9.84
C LYS A 313 12.66 9.82 -9.71
N ALA A 314 12.48 10.30 -8.49
CA ALA A 314 11.80 11.56 -8.22
C ALA A 314 12.64 12.42 -7.28
N THR A 315 13.02 13.62 -7.71
CA THR A 315 13.79 14.54 -6.86
C THR A 315 12.87 15.61 -6.31
N ILE A 316 12.78 15.68 -4.98
CA ILE A 316 11.94 16.63 -4.25
C ILE A 316 12.86 17.70 -3.66
N LEU A 317 12.81 18.90 -4.22
CA LEU A 317 13.59 20.05 -3.77
C LEU A 317 12.75 20.92 -2.84
N TYR A 318 13.35 21.41 -1.76
CA TYR A 318 12.67 22.35 -0.88
C TYR A 318 13.51 23.58 -0.54
N ALA A 319 12.82 24.70 -0.33
CA ALA A 319 13.39 25.91 0.26
C ALA A 319 12.44 26.44 1.34
N THR A 320 13.00 26.85 2.47
CA THR A 320 12.24 27.20 3.68
C THR A 320 12.99 28.22 4.52
N GLU A 321 12.25 29.13 5.17
CA GLU A 321 12.79 30.02 6.22
C GLU A 321 12.50 29.46 7.62
N THR A 322 11.22 29.11 7.86
CA THR A 322 10.71 28.71 9.19
C THR A 322 10.49 27.20 9.32
N GLY A 323 11.00 26.42 8.36
CA GLY A 323 10.90 24.95 8.35
C GLY A 323 9.62 24.32 7.78
N LYS A 324 8.56 25.10 7.49
CA LYS A 324 7.28 24.55 7.01
C LYS A 324 7.39 23.79 5.68
N SER A 325 8.06 24.36 4.68
CA SER A 325 8.24 23.71 3.37
C SER A 325 9.10 22.46 3.46
N ARG A 326 10.08 22.44 4.38
CA ARG A 326 10.87 21.24 4.68
C ARG A 326 9.99 20.11 5.20
N THR A 327 9.07 20.38 6.14
CA THR A 327 8.13 19.37 6.65
C THR A 327 7.23 18.85 5.53
N TYR A 328 6.69 19.73 4.68
CA TYR A 328 5.87 19.31 3.54
C TYR A 328 6.65 18.46 2.52
N ALA A 329 7.88 18.83 2.22
CA ALA A 329 8.76 18.06 1.32
C ALA A 329 9.10 16.68 1.88
N TRP A 330 9.32 16.56 3.19
CA TRP A 330 9.52 15.28 3.86
C TRP A 330 8.27 14.41 3.83
N ASN A 331 7.11 14.97 4.17
CA ASN A 331 5.83 14.25 4.08
C ASN A 331 5.54 13.80 2.65
N LEU A 332 5.87 14.64 1.65
CA LEU A 332 5.77 14.29 0.23
C LEU A 332 6.74 13.16 -0.13
N GLY A 333 7.97 13.18 0.38
CA GLY A 333 8.95 12.11 0.22
C GLY A 333 8.45 10.78 0.77
N GLU A 334 7.95 10.75 2.01
CA GLU A 334 7.34 9.54 2.61
C GLU A 334 6.19 8.99 1.75
N LEU A 335 5.33 9.88 1.23
CA LEU A 335 4.25 9.49 0.33
C LEU A 335 4.76 8.90 -0.98
N PHE A 336 5.81 9.51 -1.56
CA PHE A 336 6.39 9.09 -2.83
C PHE A 336 7.20 7.80 -2.74
N ARG A 337 7.78 7.45 -1.58
CA ARG A 337 8.55 6.19 -1.40
C ARG A 337 7.74 4.94 -1.71
N ARG A 338 6.42 5.03 -1.64
CA ARG A 338 5.50 3.93 -1.98
C ARG A 338 5.53 3.55 -3.47
N ALA A 339 6.01 4.43 -4.36
CA ALA A 339 5.90 4.23 -5.80
C ALA A 339 7.09 4.70 -6.64
N PHE A 340 7.79 5.72 -6.16
CA PHE A 340 8.98 6.27 -6.79
C PHE A 340 10.20 5.90 -5.96
N ASP A 341 11.38 6.25 -6.46
CA ASP A 341 12.61 6.35 -5.68
C ASP A 341 12.85 7.84 -5.36
N PRO A 342 12.21 8.40 -4.30
CA PRO A 342 12.28 9.83 -4.05
C PRO A 342 13.53 10.24 -3.29
N LYS A 343 14.17 11.32 -3.73
CA LYS A 343 15.28 11.98 -3.03
C LYS A 343 14.82 13.38 -2.58
N VAL A 344 14.79 13.63 -1.27
CA VAL A 344 14.43 14.96 -0.73
C VAL A 344 15.70 15.75 -0.44
N LEU A 345 15.86 16.92 -1.05
CA LEU A 345 17.05 17.78 -0.93
C LEU A 345 16.65 19.23 -0.66
N CYS A 346 17.49 19.93 0.10
CA CYS A 346 17.39 21.38 0.20
C CYS A 346 17.93 22.00 -1.11
N MET A 347 17.38 23.14 -1.52
CA MET A 347 17.78 23.78 -2.77
C MET A 347 19.21 24.34 -2.75
N ASP A 348 19.73 24.70 -1.58
CA ASP A 348 21.12 25.14 -1.38
C ASP A 348 22.15 24.02 -1.60
N GLU A 349 21.76 22.78 -1.32
CA GLU A 349 22.55 21.56 -1.50
C GLU A 349 22.37 20.93 -2.90
N TYR A 350 21.49 21.49 -3.74
CA TYR A 350 21.18 20.93 -5.05
C TYR A 350 22.02 21.56 -6.17
N ASP A 351 22.70 20.71 -6.94
CA ASP A 351 23.41 21.13 -8.15
C ASP A 351 22.45 21.27 -9.34
N ILE A 352 22.29 22.50 -9.83
CA ILE A 352 21.40 22.85 -10.93
C ILE A 352 21.72 22.11 -12.24
N VAL A 353 22.98 21.69 -12.45
CA VAL A 353 23.38 20.93 -13.65
C VAL A 353 22.70 19.56 -13.68
N SER A 354 22.33 19.02 -12.51
CA SER A 354 21.61 17.75 -12.40
C SER A 354 20.19 17.84 -12.97
N LEU A 355 19.61 19.04 -13.09
CA LEU A 355 18.21 19.25 -13.46
C LEU A 355 17.86 18.67 -14.85
N GLU A 356 18.81 18.69 -15.79
CA GLU A 356 18.64 18.12 -17.15
C GLU A 356 18.52 16.58 -17.15
N HIS A 357 19.05 15.92 -16.11
CA HIS A 357 19.11 14.46 -16.00
C HIS A 357 18.00 13.88 -15.11
N GLU A 358 17.21 14.73 -14.48
CA GLU A 358 16.12 14.32 -13.60
C GLU A 358 14.89 13.88 -14.40
N THR A 359 14.32 12.73 -14.05
CA THR A 359 13.09 12.23 -14.68
C THR A 359 11.82 12.90 -14.14
N LEU A 360 11.83 13.33 -12.89
CA LEU A 360 10.72 14.04 -12.24
C LEU A 360 11.28 14.89 -11.11
N VAL A 361 11.02 16.20 -11.15
CA VAL A 361 11.39 17.14 -10.07
C VAL A 361 10.14 17.77 -9.48
N LEU A 362 10.05 17.75 -8.15
CA LEU A 362 8.99 18.37 -7.37
C LEU A 362 9.59 19.44 -6.50
N VAL A 363 9.08 20.66 -6.60
CA VAL A 363 9.59 21.80 -5.84
C VAL A 363 8.58 22.22 -4.78
N VAL A 364 9.01 22.22 -3.51
CA VAL A 364 8.21 22.65 -2.36
C VAL A 364 8.89 23.84 -1.70
N THR A 365 8.43 25.05 -2.00
CA THR A 365 9.03 26.29 -1.49
C THR A 365 7.99 27.19 -0.84
N SER A 366 8.39 27.91 0.21
CA SER A 366 7.59 28.96 0.85
C SER A 366 8.12 30.31 0.38
N THR A 367 7.30 31.21 -0.11
CA THR A 367 7.76 32.57 -0.47
C THR A 367 7.39 33.57 0.62
N PHE A 368 8.15 34.66 0.72
CA PHE A 368 7.86 35.78 1.63
C PHE A 368 7.43 37.02 0.86
N GLY A 369 6.58 37.84 1.49
CA GLY A 369 6.15 39.14 0.95
C GLY A 369 5.49 39.03 -0.43
N ASN A 370 6.15 39.59 -1.45
CA ASN A 370 5.66 39.67 -2.82
C ASN A 370 6.03 38.45 -3.70
N GLY A 371 6.54 37.37 -3.10
CA GLY A 371 6.86 36.14 -3.83
C GLY A 371 8.35 35.84 -3.95
N ASP A 372 9.20 36.49 -3.15
CA ASP A 372 10.65 36.25 -3.15
C ASP A 372 10.96 34.84 -2.59
N PRO A 373 11.98 34.14 -3.14
CA PRO A 373 12.41 32.85 -2.63
C PRO A 373 13.02 33.00 -1.22
N PRO A 374 12.97 31.96 -0.37
CA PRO A 374 13.77 31.88 0.85
C PRO A 374 15.25 31.97 0.57
N GLU A 375 16.03 32.34 1.59
CA GLU A 375 17.50 32.34 1.60
C GLU A 375 18.06 31.00 1.10
N SER A 376 17.47 29.88 1.55
CA SER A 376 17.83 28.52 1.11
C SER A 376 17.52 28.19 -0.35
N GLY A 377 16.80 29.05 -1.08
CA GLY A 377 16.42 28.89 -2.48
C GLY A 377 16.90 30.00 -3.41
N GLU A 378 17.62 31.01 -2.91
CA GLU A 378 18.06 32.18 -3.70
C GLU A 378 19.02 31.79 -4.83
N SER A 379 20.01 30.94 -4.53
CA SER A 379 21.01 30.48 -5.51
C SER A 379 20.35 29.70 -6.65
N PHE A 380 19.45 28.78 -6.31
CA PHE A 380 18.67 27.97 -7.23
C PHE A 380 17.74 28.83 -8.10
N ALA A 381 17.06 29.82 -7.51
CA ALA A 381 16.20 30.75 -8.24
C ALA A 381 16.99 31.61 -9.23
N LYS A 382 18.17 32.12 -8.84
CA LYS A 382 19.05 32.90 -9.72
C LYS A 382 19.49 32.07 -10.93
N ALA A 383 19.94 30.83 -10.70
CA ALA A 383 20.37 29.94 -11.76
C ALA A 383 19.23 29.61 -12.75
N LEU A 384 18.01 29.35 -12.26
CA LEU A 384 16.83 29.16 -13.10
C LEU A 384 16.49 30.39 -13.95
N MET A 385 16.60 31.60 -13.38
CA MET A 385 16.35 32.84 -14.10
C MET A 385 17.39 33.06 -15.21
N GLU A 386 18.67 32.77 -14.95
CA GLU A 386 19.75 32.83 -15.95
C GLU A 386 19.51 31.83 -17.10
N MET A 387 19.05 30.61 -16.80
CA MET A 387 18.70 29.60 -17.81
C MET A 387 17.48 29.98 -18.66
N SER A 388 16.54 30.75 -18.09
CA SER A 388 15.33 31.19 -18.79
C SER A 388 15.54 32.37 -19.74
N CYS A 389 16.67 33.10 -19.63
CA CYS A 389 16.93 34.28 -20.45
C CYS A 389 18.45 34.47 -20.73
N PRO A 390 19.06 33.69 -21.64
CA PRO A 390 20.51 33.75 -21.91
C PRO A 390 20.99 35.02 -22.65
N TYR A 391 20.12 35.99 -22.94
CA TYR A 391 20.45 37.22 -23.69
C TYR A 391 20.08 38.49 -22.91
N VAL A 392 20.79 38.76 -21.82
CA VAL A 392 20.98 40.14 -21.33
C VAL A 392 22.45 40.31 -20.98
N THR A 393 23.21 40.89 -21.91
CA THR A 393 24.57 41.39 -21.70
C THR A 393 24.58 42.35 -20.52
N TRP A 394 25.40 42.07 -19.51
CA TRP A 394 25.72 42.96 -18.38
C TRP A 394 26.38 44.26 -18.86
N ALA A 395 25.59 45.21 -19.35
CA ALA A 395 26.10 46.55 -19.64
C ALA A 395 25.28 47.68 -19.00
N HIS A 396 23.98 47.52 -18.74
CA HIS A 396 23.18 48.57 -18.09
C HIS A 396 22.10 48.00 -17.17
N CYS A 397 22.49 47.57 -15.97
CA CYS A 397 21.62 47.61 -14.80
C CYS A 397 22.51 47.88 -13.60
N ALA A 398 22.22 48.99 -12.90
CA ALA A 398 22.87 49.38 -11.68
C ALA A 398 22.90 48.21 -10.69
N SER A 399 24.00 48.13 -9.94
CA SER A 399 24.17 47.31 -8.73
C SER A 399 22.85 47.04 -8.01
N PRO A 400 22.49 45.78 -7.68
CA PRO A 400 21.34 45.54 -6.83
C PRO A 400 21.62 46.26 -5.50
N PRO A 401 20.69 47.09 -4.99
CA PRO A 401 20.92 47.73 -3.71
C PRO A 401 21.05 46.65 -2.64
N ARG A 402 22.13 46.71 -1.86
CA ARG A 402 22.28 45.93 -0.63
C ARG A 402 21.14 46.30 0.33
N SER A 403 20.47 45.27 0.86
CA SER A 403 19.73 45.22 2.14
C SER A 403 18.52 46.13 2.32
N TYR A 404 17.35 45.53 2.62
CA TYR A 404 16.41 46.10 3.61
C TYR A 404 15.64 44.99 4.36
N LYS A 405 16.26 44.40 5.40
CA LYS A 405 15.49 43.88 6.55
C LYS A 405 14.96 45.09 7.32
N VAL A 406 13.74 45.57 7.03
CA VAL A 406 13.06 46.58 7.88
C VAL A 406 11.61 46.17 8.13
N ARG A 407 11.25 46.12 9.42
CA ARG A 407 9.92 45.82 9.97
C ARG A 407 8.88 46.89 9.57
N PHE A 408 7.66 46.40 9.31
CA PHE A 408 6.32 47.01 9.44
C PHE A 408 6.02 48.46 8.96
N ASN A 409 4.88 48.56 8.26
CA ASN A 409 4.07 49.74 7.89
C ASN A 409 4.68 50.78 6.93
N SER A 410 4.31 50.71 5.65
CA SER A 410 3.87 51.87 4.86
C SER A 410 3.34 51.44 3.48
N VAL A 411 2.40 52.22 2.97
CA VAL A 411 1.67 52.06 1.70
C VAL A 411 2.49 52.60 0.53
N SER A 412 2.28 52.00 -0.65
CA SER A 412 2.56 52.48 -2.02
C SER A 412 4.02 52.60 -2.48
N GLN A 413 4.41 51.79 -3.48
CA GLN A 413 4.46 52.19 -4.89
C GLN A 413 4.70 50.94 -5.77
N SER A 414 3.97 50.85 -6.88
CA SER A 414 4.09 49.77 -7.87
C SER A 414 5.40 49.88 -8.64
N ASP A 415 6.22 48.82 -8.55
CA ASP A 415 7.54 48.76 -9.18
C ASP A 415 7.44 48.58 -10.70
N GLY A 416 8.11 49.45 -11.48
CA GLY A 416 7.99 49.54 -12.93
C GLY A 416 8.48 48.31 -13.69
N LEU A 417 9.32 47.49 -13.05
CA LEU A 417 9.83 46.23 -13.62
C LEU A 417 8.72 45.19 -13.77
N VAL A 418 7.78 45.09 -12.82
CA VAL A 418 6.69 44.10 -12.85
C VAL A 418 5.70 44.39 -13.99
N ALA A 419 5.52 45.66 -14.37
CA ALA A 419 4.69 46.05 -15.49
C ALA A 419 5.31 45.67 -16.86
N SER A 420 6.64 45.73 -16.98
CA SER A 420 7.37 45.31 -18.19
C SER A 420 7.25 43.81 -18.44
N TRP A 421 7.29 43.00 -17.37
CA TRP A 421 7.11 41.55 -17.43
C TRP A 421 5.71 41.12 -17.87
N LYS A 422 4.66 41.83 -17.41
CA LYS A 422 3.27 41.56 -17.83
C LYS A 422 3.03 41.87 -19.30
N LYS A 423 3.72 42.87 -19.87
CA LYS A 423 3.53 43.30 -21.26
C LYS A 423 4.13 42.29 -22.26
N LYS A 424 5.29 41.70 -21.95
CA LYS A 424 5.96 40.71 -22.82
C LYS A 424 5.24 39.35 -22.90
N ARG A 425 4.54 38.94 -21.83
CA ARG A 425 3.83 37.64 -21.79
C ARG A 425 2.61 37.57 -22.72
N LYS A 426 2.11 38.72 -23.21
CA LYS A 426 0.98 38.77 -24.14
C LYS A 426 1.38 38.56 -25.61
N GLU A 427 2.68 38.53 -25.94
CA GLU A 427 3.18 38.45 -27.31
C GLU A 427 4.02 37.19 -27.62
N SER A 428 4.25 36.27 -26.68
CA SER A 428 5.05 35.06 -26.94
C SER A 428 4.31 33.78 -26.55
N SER A 429 3.47 33.27 -27.46
CA SER A 429 2.97 31.89 -27.45
C SER A 429 3.87 30.92 -28.24
N ASN A 430 5.11 31.30 -28.55
CA ASN A 430 6.05 30.44 -29.27
C ASN A 430 7.14 29.96 -28.31
N THR A 431 7.27 28.65 -28.19
CA THR A 431 8.23 27.89 -27.37
C THR A 431 9.69 28.01 -27.82
N ASP A 432 10.06 29.00 -28.63
CA ASP A 432 11.37 29.07 -29.30
C ASP A 432 12.43 29.93 -28.58
N SER A 433 12.21 30.32 -27.32
CA SER A 433 13.18 31.15 -26.58
C SER A 433 13.57 30.62 -25.20
N ALA A 434 13.22 29.38 -24.85
CA ALA A 434 13.39 28.84 -23.50
C ALA A 434 14.66 27.99 -23.27
N GLY A 435 15.68 28.06 -24.15
CA GLY A 435 16.97 27.39 -23.94
C GLY A 435 16.86 25.91 -23.49
N ALA A 436 17.73 25.49 -22.56
CA ALA A 436 17.76 24.14 -22.00
C ALA A 436 16.46 23.72 -21.26
N LEU A 437 15.58 24.67 -20.92
CA LEU A 437 14.33 24.43 -20.21
C LEU A 437 13.12 24.24 -21.14
N GLY A 438 13.29 24.38 -22.47
CA GLY A 438 12.19 24.33 -23.44
C GLY A 438 11.46 22.98 -23.55
N THR A 439 12.09 21.89 -23.08
CA THR A 439 11.51 20.53 -23.07
C THR A 439 10.79 20.19 -21.75
N LEU A 440 10.88 21.05 -20.73
CA LEU A 440 10.28 20.81 -19.42
C LEU A 440 8.77 21.08 -19.44
N ARG A 441 7.99 20.06 -19.10
CA ARG A 441 6.58 20.21 -18.76
C ARG A 441 6.47 20.46 -17.26
N PHE A 442 5.96 21.62 -16.87
CA PHE A 442 5.78 21.97 -15.46
C PHE A 442 4.32 22.31 -15.16
N SER A 443 3.95 22.20 -13.89
CA SER A 443 2.67 22.65 -13.36
C SER A 443 2.93 23.28 -11.99
N VAL A 444 2.28 24.40 -11.71
CA VAL A 444 2.48 25.15 -10.47
C VAL A 444 1.20 25.13 -9.66
N PHE A 445 1.30 24.70 -8.42
CA PHE A 445 0.22 24.76 -7.44
C PHE A 445 0.62 25.74 -6.33
N GLY A 446 -0.18 26.79 -6.13
CA GLY A 446 0.08 27.83 -5.14
C GLY A 446 -1.00 27.86 -4.05
N LEU A 447 -0.58 27.87 -2.78
CA LEU A 447 -1.46 28.00 -1.62
C LEU A 447 -1.21 29.33 -0.94
N GLY A 448 -2.23 30.20 -0.90
CA GLY A 448 -2.05 31.60 -0.50
C GLY A 448 -3.15 32.26 0.28
N SER A 449 -2.78 33.34 0.98
CA SER A 449 -3.72 34.22 1.68
C SER A 449 -4.14 35.39 0.78
N ARG A 450 -5.44 35.71 0.77
CA ARG A 450 -6.00 36.89 0.09
C ARG A 450 -5.49 38.23 0.65
N ALA A 451 -4.79 38.21 1.78
CA ALA A 451 -4.20 39.40 2.40
C ALA A 451 -3.04 40.02 1.60
N TYR A 452 -2.48 39.30 0.61
CA TYR A 452 -1.34 39.75 -0.19
C TYR A 452 -1.72 39.83 -1.68
N PRO A 453 -1.65 41.02 -2.32
CA PRO A 453 -2.17 41.25 -3.68
C PRO A 453 -1.39 40.54 -4.79
N HIS A 454 -0.19 40.04 -4.50
CA HIS A 454 0.71 39.37 -5.47
C HIS A 454 1.11 37.95 -5.04
N PHE A 455 0.39 37.37 -4.08
CA PHE A 455 0.68 36.01 -3.63
C PHE A 455 0.48 35.01 -4.78
N CYS A 456 1.55 34.37 -5.23
CA CYS A 456 1.60 33.42 -6.37
C CYS A 456 1.39 34.02 -7.77
N ALA A 457 2.23 34.97 -8.20
CA ALA A 457 2.29 35.45 -9.59
C ALA A 457 2.54 34.35 -10.66
N PHE A 458 2.90 33.12 -10.25
CA PHE A 458 3.28 32.00 -11.11
C PHE A 458 2.26 30.84 -11.16
N ALA A 459 1.16 30.89 -10.40
CA ALA A 459 0.15 29.83 -10.39
C ALA A 459 -1.25 30.38 -10.65
N PRO A 460 -2.01 29.86 -11.63
CA PRO A 460 -3.44 30.14 -11.69
C PRO A 460 -4.10 29.46 -10.50
N VAL A 461 -4.46 30.23 -9.48
CA VAL A 461 -5.20 29.74 -8.31
C VAL A 461 -6.58 29.29 -8.78
N LYS A 462 -6.81 27.97 -8.85
CA LYS A 462 -8.16 27.42 -8.73
C LYS A 462 -8.42 27.25 -7.23
N VAL A 463 -9.20 28.18 -6.69
CA VAL A 463 -9.81 28.04 -5.36
C VAL A 463 -10.82 26.88 -5.47
N LEU A 464 -10.67 25.85 -4.62
CA LEU A 464 -11.78 24.96 -4.26
C LEU A 464 -12.53 25.57 -3.08
#